data_AF-A0A3P1C2C7-F1
#
_entry.id   AF-A0A3P1C2C7-F1
#
_cell.length_a   1.000
_cell.length_b   1.000
_cell.length_c   1.000
_cell.angle_alpha   90.00
_cell.angle_beta   90.00
_cell.angle_gamma   90.00
#
_symmetry.space_group_name_H-M   'P 1'
#
loop_
_entity.id
_entity.type
_entity.pdbx_description
1 polymer ?
#
loop_
_entity_poly.entity_id
_entity_poly.type
_entity_poly.pdbx_seq_one_letter_code
_entity_poly.pdbx_strand_id
1 'polypeptide(L)'
;MFEMNPHQLPNAVMQHWIMLLVSGALGFIIGYIGRKATIRQLEIQISATAGQVEDCVKFSQSQQEDVVLQRISSRANEINFTRIGQATLLQADDLKEINGIGPFFEKKLHSLRIYTFRQLANCTAEDVEKISDIIEFFPDRIEREDWIGQARKLHRRKYGV
;
A
#
# COMPACT_ATOMS: atom_id res chain seq x y z
N MET A 1 -13.17 65.63 25.03
CA MET A 1 -12.59 64.63 25.96
C MET A 1 -13.75 63.99 26.70
N PHE A 2 -13.98 62.68 26.54
CA PHE A 2 -15.11 62.01 27.19
C PHE A 2 -14.85 61.92 28.71
N GLU A 3 -15.71 62.54 29.51
CA GLU A 3 -15.61 62.51 30.97
C GLU A 3 -16.24 61.21 31.48
N MET A 4 -15.42 60.26 31.96
CA MET A 4 -15.86 58.89 32.28
C MET A 4 -16.61 58.75 33.62
N ASN A 5 -16.80 59.85 34.36
CA ASN A 5 -17.46 59.86 35.67
C ASN A 5 -18.21 61.18 35.96
N PRO A 6 -19.26 61.52 35.17
CA PRO A 6 -19.98 62.80 35.30
C PRO A 6 -20.73 62.96 36.64
N HIS A 7 -20.92 61.87 37.39
CA HIS A 7 -21.61 61.86 38.69
C HIS A 7 -20.68 61.62 39.90
N GLN A 8 -19.34 61.65 39.70
CA GLN A 8 -18.32 61.44 40.75
C GLN A 8 -18.57 60.21 41.64
N LEU A 9 -19.06 59.12 41.06
CA LEU A 9 -19.26 57.86 41.79
C LEU A 9 -17.89 57.25 42.10
N PRO A 10 -17.61 56.84 43.35
CA PRO A 10 -16.28 56.37 43.76
C PRO A 10 -15.86 55.06 43.08
N ASN A 11 -16.82 54.27 42.58
CA ASN A 11 -16.57 52.94 42.01
C ASN A 11 -16.61 52.91 40.47
N ALA A 12 -16.84 54.04 39.80
CA ALA A 12 -17.02 54.09 38.34
C ALA A 12 -15.76 53.64 37.57
N VAL A 13 -14.57 54.02 38.03
CA VAL A 13 -13.29 53.59 37.44
C VAL A 13 -13.16 52.07 37.51
N MET A 14 -13.50 51.46 38.64
CA MET A 14 -13.47 50.01 38.83
C MET A 14 -14.47 49.29 37.92
N GLN A 15 -15.66 49.86 37.71
CA GLN A 15 -16.66 49.31 36.79
C GLN A 15 -16.21 49.32 35.32
N HIS A 16 -15.52 50.37 34.87
CA HIS A 16 -14.97 50.42 33.50
C HIS A 16 -13.92 49.33 33.26
N TRP A 17 -13.05 49.07 34.25
CA TRP A 17 -12.08 47.97 34.18
C TRP A 17 -12.76 46.60 34.16
N ILE A 18 -13.83 46.41 34.94
CA ILE A 18 -14.63 45.18 34.92
C ILE A 18 -15.27 44.98 33.54
N MET A 19 -15.84 46.03 32.93
CA MET A 19 -16.43 45.94 31.59
C MET A 19 -15.41 45.57 30.51
N LEU A 20 -14.19 46.14 30.56
CA LEU A 20 -13.12 45.79 29.63
C LEU A 20 -12.67 44.33 29.78
N LEU A 21 -12.52 43.84 31.02
CA LEU A 21 -12.16 42.44 31.27
C LEU A 21 -13.24 41.47 30.81
N VAL A 22 -14.51 41.76 31.08
CA VAL A 22 -15.64 40.92 30.67
C VAL A 22 -15.74 40.89 29.14
N SER A 23 -15.61 42.04 28.47
CA SER A 23 -15.63 42.11 27.00
C SER A 23 -14.47 41.33 26.36
N GLY A 24 -13.25 41.48 26.90
CA GLY A 24 -12.08 40.73 26.43
C GLY A 24 -12.20 39.22 26.62
N ALA A 25 -12.70 38.79 27.80
CA ALA A 25 -12.95 37.38 28.07
C ALA A 25 -14.03 36.79 27.15
N LEU A 26 -15.13 37.52 26.94
CA LEU A 26 -16.22 37.10 26.06
C LEU A 26 -15.74 36.94 24.60
N GLY A 27 -14.98 37.92 24.09
CA GLY A 27 -14.39 37.88 22.76
C GLY A 27 -13.40 36.72 22.59
N PHE A 28 -12.55 36.47 23.60
CA PHE A 28 -11.62 35.35 23.59
C PHE A 28 -12.34 34.00 23.56
N ILE A 29 -13.40 33.82 24.35
CA ILE A 29 -14.20 32.59 24.38
C ILE A 29 -14.85 32.33 23.02
N ILE A 30 -15.51 33.33 22.43
CA ILE A 30 -16.18 33.21 21.12
C ILE A 30 -15.15 32.90 20.02
N GLY A 31 -14.02 33.61 20.00
CA GLY A 31 -12.95 33.39 19.03
C GLY A 31 -12.27 32.03 19.16
N TYR A 32 -12.02 31.56 20.39
CA TYR A 32 -11.41 30.26 20.66
C TYR A 32 -12.33 29.10 20.24
N ILE A 33 -13.63 29.18 20.54
CA ILE A 33 -14.61 28.16 20.13
C ILE A 33 -14.69 28.08 18.59
N GLY A 34 -14.79 29.22 17.92
CA GLY A 34 -14.83 29.28 16.45
C GLY A 34 -13.57 28.71 15.80
N ARG A 35 -12.39 29.11 16.28
CA ARG A 35 -11.09 28.61 15.77
C ARG A 35 -10.93 27.11 15.99
N LYS A 36 -11.36 26.58 17.14
CA LYS A 36 -11.30 25.15 17.45
C LYS A 36 -12.21 24.32 16.55
N ALA A 37 -13.37 24.85 16.15
CA ALA A 37 -14.26 24.20 15.19
C ALA A 37 -13.62 24.12 13.80
N THR A 38 -12.99 25.21 13.32
CA THR A 38 -12.31 25.23 12.02
C THR A 38 -11.11 24.28 11.97
N ILE A 39 -10.31 24.18 13.04
CA ILE A 39 -9.16 23.25 13.10
C ILE A 39 -9.63 21.79 12.92
N ARG A 40 -10.71 21.39 13.60
CA ARG A 40 -11.28 20.04 13.45
C ARG A 40 -11.76 19.76 12.03
N GLN A 41 -12.40 20.75 11.39
CA GLN A 41 -12.84 20.62 10.00
C GLN A 41 -11.65 20.44 9.04
N LEU A 42 -10.57 21.19 9.25
CA LEU A 42 -9.34 21.06 8.48
C LEU A 42 -8.67 19.70 8.69
N GLU A 43 -8.61 19.17 9.91
CA GLU A 43 -8.07 17.83 10.20
C GLU A 43 -8.86 16.73 9.46
N ILE A 44 -10.20 16.83 9.46
CA ILE A 44 -11.06 15.90 8.72
C ILE A 44 -10.79 15.99 7.22
N GLN A 45 -10.68 17.20 6.67
CA GLN A 45 -10.38 17.39 5.25
C GLN A 45 -9.00 16.85 4.87
N ILE A 46 -7.97 17.11 5.68
CA ILE A 46 -6.62 16.57 5.47
C ILE A 46 -6.66 15.05 5.47
N SER A 47 -7.33 14.42 6.43
CA SER A 47 -7.45 12.96 6.49
C SER A 47 -8.21 12.38 5.28
N ALA A 48 -9.28 13.04 4.85
CA ALA A 48 -10.07 12.60 3.69
C ALA A 48 -9.26 12.71 2.39
N THR A 49 -8.59 13.84 2.16
CA THR A 49 -7.74 14.06 0.98
C THR A 49 -6.53 13.13 0.99
N ALA A 50 -5.91 12.87 2.16
CA ALA A 50 -4.83 11.90 2.29
C ALA A 50 -5.27 10.50 1.87
N GLY A 51 -6.46 10.05 2.33
CA GLY A 51 -7.05 8.78 1.91
C GLY A 51 -7.30 8.71 0.40
N GLN A 52 -7.86 9.76 -0.19
CA GLN A 52 -8.12 9.82 -1.64
C GLN A 52 -6.85 9.68 -2.49
N VAL A 53 -5.74 10.29 -2.06
CA VAL A 53 -4.46 10.15 -2.76
C VAL A 53 -3.92 8.73 -2.64
N GLU A 54 -4.00 8.13 -1.45
CA GLU A 54 -3.56 6.75 -1.24
C GLU A 54 -4.36 5.76 -2.10
N ASP A 55 -5.68 5.94 -2.18
CA ASP A 55 -6.56 5.11 -2.99
C ASP A 55 -6.29 5.27 -4.49
N CYS A 56 -6.03 6.50 -4.95
CA CYS A 56 -5.66 6.79 -6.34
C CYS A 56 -4.34 6.12 -6.73
N VAL A 57 -3.33 6.18 -5.85
CA VAL A 57 -2.02 5.54 -6.09
C VAL A 57 -2.19 4.02 -6.15
N LYS A 58 -2.93 3.42 -5.21
CA LYS A 58 -3.21 1.97 -5.22
C LYS A 58 -3.93 1.53 -6.49
N PHE A 59 -4.94 2.29 -6.92
CA PHE A 59 -5.68 2.01 -8.14
C PHE A 59 -4.80 2.10 -9.40
N SER A 60 -3.93 3.11 -9.49
CA SER A 60 -3.00 3.25 -10.61
C SER A 60 -2.01 2.08 -10.65
N GLN A 61 -1.46 1.68 -9.51
CA GLN A 61 -0.57 0.53 -9.40
C GLN A 61 -1.26 -0.77 -9.81
N SER A 62 -2.48 -1.04 -9.34
CA SER A 62 -3.21 -2.25 -9.72
C SER A 62 -3.49 -2.29 -11.23
N GLN A 63 -3.88 -1.17 -11.84
CA GLN A 63 -4.06 -1.11 -13.29
C GLN A 63 -2.78 -1.43 -14.07
N GLN A 64 -1.64 -0.91 -13.62
CA GLN A 64 -0.35 -1.21 -14.24
C GLN A 64 0.04 -2.69 -14.07
N GLU A 65 -0.18 -3.25 -12.88
CA GLU A 65 0.03 -4.68 -12.62
C GLU A 65 -0.83 -5.54 -13.54
N ASP A 66 -2.12 -5.25 -13.68
CA ASP A 66 -3.06 -6.03 -14.50
C ASP A 66 -2.67 -6.03 -15.98
N VAL A 67 -2.23 -4.88 -16.50
CA VAL A 67 -1.73 -4.77 -17.88
C VAL A 67 -0.49 -5.66 -18.09
N VAL A 68 0.44 -5.68 -17.14
CA VAL A 68 1.63 -6.55 -17.19
C VAL A 68 1.22 -8.02 -17.12
N LEU A 69 0.34 -8.39 -16.19
CA LEU A 69 -0.12 -9.77 -16.01
C LEU A 69 -0.89 -10.28 -17.24
N GLN A 70 -1.65 -9.42 -17.91
CA GLN A 70 -2.34 -9.77 -19.15
C GLN A 70 -1.36 -10.13 -20.27
N ARG A 71 -0.29 -9.33 -20.46
CA ARG A 71 0.77 -9.63 -21.43
C ARG A 71 1.52 -10.92 -21.12
N ILE A 72 1.76 -11.19 -19.84
CA ILE A 72 2.41 -12.42 -19.40
C ILE A 72 1.49 -13.63 -19.64
N SER A 73 0.21 -13.51 -19.30
CA SER A 73 -0.77 -14.58 -19.45
C SER A 73 -0.99 -15.00 -20.91
N SER A 74 -0.89 -14.08 -21.87
CA SER A 74 -1.03 -14.40 -23.30
C SER A 74 0.09 -15.29 -23.81
N ARG A 75 1.27 -15.22 -23.18
CA ARG A 75 2.47 -16.03 -23.46
C ARG A 75 2.55 -17.31 -22.63
N ALA A 76 1.58 -17.59 -21.77
CA ALA A 76 1.59 -18.78 -20.91
C ALA A 76 1.68 -20.10 -21.69
N ASN A 77 1.21 -20.14 -22.93
CA ASN A 77 1.26 -21.33 -23.78
C ASN A 77 2.67 -21.67 -24.31
N GLU A 78 3.65 -20.77 -24.15
CA GLU A 78 5.05 -21.01 -24.54
C GLU A 78 5.79 -21.95 -23.56
N ILE A 79 5.23 -22.16 -22.36
CA ILE A 79 5.82 -22.97 -21.30
C ILE A 79 5.53 -24.47 -21.52
N ASN A 80 6.54 -25.32 -21.31
CA ASN A 80 6.40 -26.77 -21.50
C ASN A 80 5.80 -27.48 -20.27
N PHE A 81 4.48 -27.45 -20.14
CA PHE A 81 3.75 -28.12 -19.04
C PHE A 81 3.81 -29.64 -19.06
N THR A 82 4.18 -30.28 -20.17
CA THR A 82 4.36 -31.74 -20.21
C THR A 82 5.53 -32.17 -19.31
N ARG A 83 6.50 -31.26 -19.13
CA ARG A 83 7.74 -31.49 -18.39
C ARG A 83 7.67 -30.97 -16.96
N ILE A 84 7.25 -29.71 -16.76
CA ILE A 84 7.14 -29.14 -15.40
C ILE A 84 5.96 -29.70 -14.61
N GLY A 85 4.97 -30.24 -15.32
CA GLY A 85 3.72 -30.72 -14.76
C GLY A 85 2.65 -29.64 -14.66
N GLN A 86 1.42 -30.07 -14.43
CA GLN A 86 0.25 -29.21 -14.28
C GLN A 86 -0.18 -29.15 -12.82
N ALA A 87 -0.66 -27.99 -12.40
CA ALA A 87 -1.25 -27.76 -11.10
C ALA A 87 -2.42 -26.79 -11.24
N THR A 88 -3.28 -26.76 -10.23
CA THR A 88 -4.38 -25.79 -10.13
C THR A 88 -4.17 -24.92 -8.89
N LEU A 89 -4.93 -23.83 -8.79
CA LEU A 89 -4.88 -22.92 -7.64
C LEU A 89 -5.15 -23.62 -6.29
N LEU A 90 -5.92 -24.71 -6.29
CA LEU A 90 -6.17 -25.50 -5.07
C LEU A 90 -4.92 -26.20 -4.52
N GLN A 91 -3.92 -26.40 -5.39
CA GLN A 91 -2.64 -27.03 -5.04
C GLN A 91 -1.53 -26.00 -4.89
N ALA A 92 -1.84 -24.69 -4.97
CA ALA A 92 -0.83 -23.65 -4.98
C ALA A 92 0.03 -23.68 -3.70
N ASP A 93 1.33 -23.63 -3.91
CA ASP A 93 2.32 -23.40 -2.85
C ASP A 93 2.53 -21.89 -2.69
N ASP A 94 3.01 -21.47 -1.51
CA ASP A 94 3.44 -20.08 -1.33
C ASP A 94 4.82 -19.90 -1.98
N LEU A 95 4.85 -19.41 -3.21
CA LEU A 95 6.09 -19.26 -3.97
C LEU A 95 6.99 -18.17 -3.39
N LYS A 96 6.46 -17.27 -2.54
CA LYS A 96 7.23 -16.20 -1.89
C LYS A 96 8.19 -16.75 -0.82
N GLU A 97 8.08 -18.02 -0.45
CA GLU A 97 9.09 -18.70 0.37
C GLU A 97 10.45 -18.85 -0.33
N ILE A 98 10.50 -18.71 -1.67
CA ILE A 98 11.74 -18.72 -2.45
C ILE A 98 12.33 -17.31 -2.45
N ASN A 99 13.60 -17.18 -2.05
CA ASN A 99 14.27 -15.89 -2.05
C ASN A 99 14.29 -15.26 -3.44
N GLY A 100 13.87 -14.00 -3.52
CA GLY A 100 13.77 -13.26 -4.77
C GLY A 100 12.39 -13.29 -5.42
N ILE A 101 11.46 -14.16 -4.96
CA ILE A 101 10.06 -14.14 -5.37
C ILE A 101 9.26 -13.25 -4.41
N GLY A 102 8.86 -12.08 -4.90
CA GLY A 102 7.92 -11.20 -4.18
C GLY A 102 6.45 -11.46 -4.58
N PRO A 103 5.48 -10.81 -3.90
CA PRO A 103 4.05 -10.99 -4.17
C PRO A 103 3.66 -10.76 -5.64
N PHE A 104 4.25 -9.74 -6.28
CA PHE A 104 3.98 -9.47 -7.70
C PHE A 104 4.56 -10.54 -8.63
N PHE A 105 5.72 -11.13 -8.29
CA PHE A 105 6.32 -12.20 -9.08
C PHE A 105 5.55 -13.51 -8.95
N GLU A 106 5.04 -13.82 -7.76
CA GLU A 106 4.11 -14.93 -7.58
C GLU A 106 2.88 -14.77 -8.47
N LYS A 107 2.27 -13.57 -8.54
CA LYS A 107 1.17 -13.29 -9.49
C LYS A 107 1.57 -13.55 -10.94
N LYS A 108 2.75 -13.10 -11.37
CA LYS A 108 3.27 -13.36 -12.74
C LYS A 108 3.39 -14.86 -13.03
N LEU A 109 3.97 -15.63 -12.11
CA LEU A 109 4.09 -17.09 -12.25
C LEU A 109 2.72 -17.78 -12.27
N HIS A 110 1.78 -17.31 -11.45
CA HIS A 110 0.40 -17.78 -11.43
C HIS A 110 -0.34 -17.48 -12.74
N SER A 111 -0.09 -16.33 -13.37
CA SER A 111 -0.57 -16.00 -14.72
C SER A 111 0.00 -16.94 -15.78
N LEU A 112 1.19 -17.50 -15.56
CA LEU A 112 1.79 -18.57 -16.37
C LEU A 112 1.36 -19.98 -15.97
N ARG A 113 0.36 -20.15 -15.09
CA ARG A 113 -0.09 -21.47 -14.59
C ARG A 113 0.99 -22.27 -13.83
N ILE A 114 1.98 -21.58 -13.27
CA ILE A 114 2.99 -22.15 -12.39
C ILE A 114 2.56 -21.81 -10.96
N TYR A 115 2.11 -22.80 -10.20
CA TYR A 115 1.52 -22.62 -8.87
C TYR A 115 2.30 -23.33 -7.76
N THR A 116 3.18 -24.28 -8.09
CA THR A 116 3.76 -25.20 -7.10
C THR A 116 5.28 -25.19 -7.11
N PHE A 117 5.88 -25.50 -5.96
CA PHE A 117 7.31 -25.76 -5.82
C PHE A 117 7.75 -26.90 -6.73
N ARG A 118 6.90 -27.91 -6.95
CA ARG A 118 7.17 -29.05 -7.85
C ARG A 118 7.42 -28.59 -9.28
N GLN A 119 6.58 -27.69 -9.81
CA GLN A 119 6.71 -27.19 -11.17
C GLN A 119 8.04 -26.44 -11.36
N LEU A 120 8.36 -25.53 -10.43
CA LEU A 120 9.63 -24.79 -10.42
C LEU A 120 10.84 -25.71 -10.24
N ALA A 121 10.76 -26.69 -9.34
CA ALA A 121 11.80 -27.67 -9.06
C ALA A 121 12.17 -28.52 -10.28
N ASN A 122 11.18 -28.75 -11.15
CA ASN A 122 11.36 -29.51 -12.37
C ASN A 122 11.95 -28.67 -13.49
N CYS A 123 11.95 -27.33 -13.44
CA CYS A 123 12.44 -26.48 -14.53
C CYS A 123 13.88 -26.83 -15.01
N THR A 124 14.07 -26.85 -16.32
CA THR A 124 15.39 -26.91 -16.98
C THR A 124 15.90 -25.50 -17.24
N ALA A 125 17.18 -25.36 -17.63
CA ALA A 125 17.75 -24.08 -18.02
C ALA A 125 16.95 -23.39 -19.14
N GLU A 126 16.54 -24.15 -20.17
CA GLU A 126 15.71 -23.63 -21.27
C GLU A 126 14.36 -23.08 -20.81
N ASP A 127 13.71 -23.74 -19.85
CA ASP A 127 12.43 -23.27 -19.31
C ASP A 127 12.62 -22.08 -18.37
N VAL A 128 13.74 -22.01 -17.64
CA VAL A 128 14.11 -20.81 -16.86
C VAL A 128 14.33 -19.61 -17.75
N GLU A 129 15.04 -19.78 -18.86
CA GLU A 129 15.28 -18.72 -19.85
C GLU A 129 13.96 -18.20 -20.42
N LYS A 130 13.07 -19.10 -20.86
CA LYS A 130 11.73 -18.74 -21.35
C LYS A 130 10.88 -18.05 -20.28
N ILE A 131 10.84 -18.61 -19.06
CA ILE A 131 10.08 -18.01 -17.96
C ILE A 131 10.60 -16.60 -17.70
N SER A 132 11.92 -16.41 -17.64
CA SER A 132 12.52 -15.11 -17.36
C SER A 132 12.23 -14.08 -18.45
N ASP A 133 12.28 -14.48 -19.72
CA ASP A 133 11.89 -13.63 -20.84
C ASP A 133 10.41 -13.22 -20.75
N ILE A 134 9.52 -14.19 -20.51
CA ILE A 134 8.09 -13.93 -20.45
C ILE A 134 7.71 -13.03 -19.27
N ILE A 135 8.28 -13.26 -18.08
CA ILE A 135 7.97 -12.44 -16.90
C ILE A 135 8.64 -11.05 -16.94
N GLU A 136 9.29 -10.70 -18.06
CA GLU A 136 10.00 -9.43 -18.31
C GLU A 136 11.01 -9.14 -17.18
N PHE A 137 11.83 -10.13 -16.84
CA PHE A 137 12.75 -10.07 -15.70
C PHE A 137 14.20 -10.38 -16.11
N PHE A 138 15.15 -9.89 -15.32
CA PHE A 138 16.58 -10.12 -15.55
C PHE A 138 16.89 -11.62 -15.55
N PRO A 139 17.35 -12.21 -16.67
CA PRO A 139 17.54 -13.66 -16.87
C PRO A 139 18.40 -14.30 -15.77
N ASP A 140 19.40 -13.56 -15.31
CA ASP A 140 20.36 -14.04 -14.33
C ASP A 140 19.78 -14.28 -12.93
N ARG A 141 18.65 -13.68 -12.53
CA ARG A 141 18.22 -13.77 -11.12
C ARG A 141 17.64 -15.12 -10.74
N ILE A 142 16.92 -15.78 -11.63
CA ILE A 142 16.35 -17.10 -11.34
C ILE A 142 17.49 -18.08 -11.02
N GLU A 143 18.62 -17.93 -11.70
CA GLU A 143 19.83 -18.72 -11.50
C GLU A 143 20.64 -18.23 -10.29
N ARG A 144 20.91 -16.93 -10.19
CA ARG A 144 21.69 -16.32 -9.09
C ARG A 144 21.06 -16.55 -7.72
N GLU A 145 19.74 -16.48 -7.65
CA GLU A 145 18.99 -16.74 -6.42
C GLU A 145 18.64 -18.22 -6.26
N ASP A 146 19.08 -19.13 -7.15
CA ASP A 146 18.82 -20.58 -7.07
C ASP A 146 17.34 -20.93 -6.83
N TRP A 147 16.42 -20.35 -7.63
CA TRP A 147 14.99 -20.59 -7.44
C TRP A 147 14.65 -22.08 -7.56
N ILE A 148 15.29 -22.78 -8.50
CA ILE A 148 15.06 -24.21 -8.72
C ILE A 148 15.54 -25.03 -7.51
N GLY A 149 16.75 -24.77 -7.00
CA GLY A 149 17.29 -25.50 -5.86
C GLY A 149 16.52 -25.22 -4.57
N GLN A 150 16.06 -23.98 -4.37
CA GLN A 150 15.16 -23.63 -3.27
C GLN A 150 13.80 -24.31 -3.42
N ALA A 151 13.18 -24.28 -4.60
CA ALA A 151 11.91 -24.96 -4.87
C ALA A 151 12.02 -26.47 -4.58
N ARG A 152 13.12 -27.12 -4.96
CA ARG A 152 13.37 -28.54 -4.64
C ARG A 152 13.43 -28.78 -3.13
N LYS A 153 14.11 -27.91 -2.37
CA LYS A 153 14.20 -28.02 -0.90
C LYS A 153 12.82 -27.82 -0.25
N LEU A 154 12.07 -26.80 -0.68
CA LEU A 154 10.73 -26.50 -0.18
C LEU A 154 9.73 -27.60 -0.51
N HIS A 155 9.78 -28.12 -1.74
CA HIS A 155 8.97 -29.27 -2.16
C HIS A 155 9.22 -30.47 -1.25
N ARG A 156 10.48 -30.89 -1.08
CA ARG A 156 10.83 -32.01 -0.18
C ARG A 156 10.36 -31.77 1.25
N ARG A 157 10.55 -30.55 1.76
CA ARG A 157 10.15 -30.19 3.13
C ARG A 157 8.63 -30.26 3.32
N LYS A 158 7.85 -29.83 2.33
CA LYS A 158 6.38 -29.79 2.41
C LYS A 158 5.73 -31.14 2.13
N TYR A 159 6.25 -31.90 1.16
CA TYR A 159 5.61 -33.13 0.66
C TYR A 159 6.30 -34.42 1.10
N GLY A 160 7.50 -34.37 1.68
CA GLY A 160 8.18 -35.54 2.25
C GLY A 160 8.68 -36.59 1.23
N VAL A 161 8.69 -36.25 -0.06
CA VAL A 161 9.19 -37.06 -1.19
C VAL A 161 10.34 -36.37 -1.89
#